data_AF-A0A914Y683-F1
#
_entry.id   AF-A0A914Y683-F1
#
_cell.length_a   1.000
_cell.length_b   1.000
_cell.length_c   1.000
_cell.angle_alpha   90.00
_cell.angle_beta   90.00
_cell.angle_gamma   90.00
#
_symmetry.space_group_name_H-M   'P 1'
#
loop_
_entity.id
_entity.type
_entity.pdbx_description
1 polymer ?
#
loop_
_entity_poly.entity_id
_entity_poly.type
_entity_poly.pdbx_seq_one_letter_code
_entity_poly.pdbx_strand_id
1 'polypeptide(L)'
;MKQLLFSIAFFHSLIFIVSIDPPYGPLKIQGKLLTDINGTAVTLRGMSLMGSNYHPQFWNEETIRQLKCSWNINIIRAPITPKSKCCGGWFADPSQPINNPWEWKSTRDREFGRLKQVIDASVKYGIYVIIDWHIFDFGNNTLEQGREFFANVSQTWGNL
;
A
#
# COMPACT_ATOMS: atom_id res chain seq x y z
N MET A 1 52.45 23.15 -42.51
CA MET A 1 51.45 23.30 -41.42
C MET A 1 50.39 22.22 -41.57
N LYS A 2 50.46 21.15 -40.76
CA LYS A 2 49.44 20.08 -40.72
C LYS A 2 48.54 20.36 -39.52
N GLN A 3 47.26 20.64 -39.74
CA GLN A 3 46.30 20.84 -38.65
C GLN A 3 45.88 19.46 -38.11
N LEU A 4 46.14 19.23 -36.82
CA LEU A 4 45.66 18.08 -36.08
C LEU A 4 44.23 18.39 -35.59
N LEU A 5 43.23 17.67 -36.10
CA LEU A 5 41.86 17.71 -35.58
C LEU A 5 41.76 16.77 -34.37
N PHE A 6 41.55 17.33 -33.18
CA PHE A 6 41.16 16.59 -31.98
C PHE A 6 39.64 16.40 -31.98
N SER A 7 39.16 15.19 -32.24
CA SER A 7 37.76 14.83 -32.01
C SER A 7 37.57 14.48 -30.54
N ILE A 8 36.89 15.35 -29.78
CA ILE A 8 36.40 15.06 -28.43
C ILE A 8 35.13 14.23 -28.57
N ALA A 9 35.20 12.94 -28.26
CA ALA A 9 34.03 12.08 -28.17
C ALA A 9 33.27 12.38 -26.87
N PHE A 10 32.15 13.10 -26.96
CA PHE A 10 31.22 13.28 -25.85
C PHE A 10 30.45 11.96 -25.62
N PHE A 11 30.92 11.14 -24.69
CA PHE A 11 30.15 10.02 -24.17
C PHE A 11 28.99 10.57 -23.33
N HIS A 12 27.85 10.80 -23.99
CA HIS A 12 26.59 10.98 -23.27
C HIS A 12 26.22 9.63 -22.67
N SER A 13 26.48 9.47 -21.37
CA SER A 13 25.87 8.41 -20.58
C SER A 13 24.36 8.60 -20.63
N LEU A 14 23.71 7.89 -21.55
CA LEU A 14 22.29 7.62 -21.46
C LEU A 14 22.12 6.77 -20.21
N ILE A 15 21.76 7.43 -19.11
CA ILE A 15 21.22 6.74 -17.94
C ILE A 15 19.87 6.19 -18.40
N PHE A 16 19.88 4.96 -18.90
CA PHE A 16 18.67 4.19 -19.05
C PHE A 16 18.12 4.03 -17.64
N ILE A 17 17.03 4.74 -17.34
CA ILE A 17 16.17 4.41 -16.21
C ILE A 17 15.54 3.08 -16.59
N VAL A 18 16.27 1.98 -16.34
CA VAL A 18 15.72 0.65 -16.46
C VAL A 18 14.65 0.58 -15.37
N SER A 19 13.39 0.47 -15.78
CA SER A 19 12.31 0.12 -14.88
C SER A 19 12.63 -1.25 -14.31
N ILE A 20 13.21 -1.29 -13.12
CA ILE A 20 13.37 -2.53 -12.37
C ILE A 20 11.97 -2.87 -11.88
N ASP A 21 11.50 -4.08 -12.19
CA ASP A 21 10.27 -4.56 -11.57
C ASP A 21 10.50 -4.68 -10.06
N PRO A 22 9.52 -4.30 -9.22
CA PRO A 22 9.66 -4.54 -7.80
C PRO A 22 9.99 -6.03 -7.54
N PRO A 23 10.73 -6.31 -6.45
CA PRO A 23 10.99 -5.40 -5.35
C PRO A 23 12.28 -4.57 -5.49
N TYR A 24 12.21 -3.30 -5.09
CA TYR A 24 13.36 -2.39 -4.94
C TYR A 24 14.11 -2.59 -3.61
N GLY A 25 13.82 -3.67 -2.88
CA GLY A 25 14.28 -3.89 -1.51
C GLY A 25 13.69 -2.89 -0.50
N PRO A 26 14.29 -2.76 0.70
CA PRO A 26 13.86 -1.79 1.71
C PRO A 26 14.01 -0.36 1.21
N LEU A 27 12.88 0.35 1.15
CA LEU A 27 12.82 1.73 0.70
C LEU A 27 13.36 2.70 1.76
N LYS A 28 13.98 3.79 1.30
CA LYS A 28 14.54 4.84 2.17
C LYS A 28 14.22 6.23 1.64
N ILE A 29 14.23 7.23 2.52
CA ILE A 29 14.16 8.64 2.11
C ILE A 29 15.58 9.21 2.06
N GLN A 30 15.96 9.75 0.91
CA GLN A 30 17.20 10.52 0.74
C GLN A 30 16.86 11.93 0.25
N GLY A 31 17.08 12.92 1.10
CA GLY A 31 16.61 14.28 0.86
C GLY A 31 15.09 14.33 0.69
N LYS A 32 14.61 14.60 -0.52
CA LYS A 32 13.18 14.67 -0.86
C LYS A 32 12.68 13.46 -1.67
N LEU A 33 13.54 12.46 -1.90
CA LEU A 33 13.26 11.34 -2.79
C LEU A 33 13.06 10.05 -2.01
N LEU A 34 12.11 9.24 -2.48
CA LEU A 34 12.02 7.83 -2.15
C LEU A 34 13.05 7.08 -2.98
N THR A 35 13.84 6.23 -2.33
CA THR A 35 14.96 5.51 -2.94
C THR A 35 14.91 4.02 -2.61
N ASP A 36 15.51 3.22 -3.48
CA ASP A 36 15.75 1.79 -3.26
C ASP A 36 16.88 1.53 -2.24
N ILE A 37 17.23 0.27 -2.03
CA ILE A 37 18.32 -0.12 -1.11
C ILE A 37 19.69 0.48 -1.47
N ASN A 38 19.92 0.76 -2.77
CA ASN A 38 21.17 1.28 -3.32
C ASN A 38 21.21 2.82 -3.40
N GLY A 39 20.11 3.51 -3.05
CA GLY A 39 19.99 4.96 -3.14
C GLY A 39 19.51 5.47 -4.51
N THR A 40 19.06 4.60 -5.40
CA THR A 40 18.46 5.00 -6.66
C THR A 40 17.04 5.49 -6.42
N ALA A 41 16.67 6.64 -6.96
CA ALA A 41 15.32 7.18 -6.83
C ALA A 41 14.27 6.29 -7.51
N VAL A 42 13.15 6.05 -6.84
CA VAL A 42 12.05 5.20 -7.35
C VAL A 42 10.71 5.93 -7.32
N THR A 43 9.78 5.49 -8.16
CA THR A 43 8.38 5.95 -8.15
C THR A 43 7.45 4.75 -8.03
N LEU A 44 6.54 4.80 -7.04
CA LEU A 44 5.52 3.78 -6.86
C LEU A 44 4.21 4.22 -7.53
N ARG A 45 3.58 3.32 -8.27
CA ARG A 45 2.34 3.52 -9.02
C ARG A 45 1.40 2.36 -8.73
N GLY A 46 0.16 2.70 -8.40
CA GLY A 46 -0.78 1.70 -7.91
C GLY A 46 -2.18 2.22 -7.70
N MET A 47 -2.96 1.38 -7.05
CA MET A 47 -4.36 1.65 -6.73
C MET A 47 -4.57 1.74 -5.23
N SER A 48 -5.68 2.34 -4.83
CA SER A 48 -6.26 2.12 -3.51
C SER A 48 -7.43 1.18 -3.66
N LEU A 49 -7.53 0.21 -2.76
CA LEU A 49 -8.82 -0.43 -2.53
C LEU A 49 -9.79 0.62 -1.95
N MET A 50 -11.08 0.34 -2.04
CA MET A 50 -12.06 1.04 -1.21
C MET A 50 -11.94 0.54 0.24
N GLY A 51 -12.46 1.31 1.20
CA GLY A 51 -12.52 0.92 2.62
C GLY A 51 -12.98 -0.53 2.79
N SER A 52 -12.25 -1.27 3.61
CA SER A 52 -12.44 -2.71 3.89
C SER A 52 -13.85 -3.09 4.30
N ASN A 53 -14.59 -2.14 4.87
CA ASN A 53 -15.96 -2.30 5.32
C ASN A 53 -17.00 -1.96 4.22
N TYR A 54 -16.64 -1.21 3.18
CA TYR A 54 -17.53 -0.83 2.07
C TYR A 54 -17.51 -1.83 0.91
N HIS A 55 -16.32 -2.20 0.42
CA HIS A 55 -16.18 -3.19 -0.66
C HIS A 55 -15.28 -4.35 -0.26
N PRO A 56 -15.69 -5.15 0.75
CA PRO A 56 -14.90 -6.25 1.27
C PRO A 56 -14.60 -7.33 0.22
N GLN A 57 -15.45 -7.45 -0.81
CA GLN A 57 -15.29 -8.44 -1.87
C GLN A 57 -13.98 -8.28 -2.65
N PHE A 58 -13.36 -7.10 -2.66
CA PHE A 58 -12.09 -6.87 -3.36
C PHE A 58 -10.85 -7.12 -2.49
N TRP A 59 -11.01 -7.34 -1.19
CA TRP A 59 -9.90 -7.60 -0.25
C TRP A 59 -9.50 -9.07 -0.26
N ASN A 60 -9.00 -9.53 -1.40
CA ASN A 60 -8.61 -10.92 -1.63
C ASN A 60 -7.39 -11.01 -2.59
N GLU A 61 -6.77 -12.19 -2.64
CA GLU A 61 -5.58 -12.44 -3.45
C GLU A 61 -5.81 -12.22 -4.95
N GLU A 62 -6.95 -12.65 -5.49
CA GLU A 62 -7.25 -12.58 -6.92
C GLU A 62 -7.29 -11.12 -7.41
N THR A 63 -7.86 -10.20 -6.63
CA THR A 63 -7.80 -8.76 -6.92
C THR A 63 -6.36 -8.27 -7.00
N ILE A 64 -5.51 -8.62 -6.02
CA ILE A 64 -4.11 -8.18 -5.99
C ILE A 64 -3.35 -8.73 -7.19
N ARG A 65 -3.55 -10.01 -7.51
CA ARG A 65 -2.97 -10.67 -8.68
C ARG A 65 -3.38 -9.96 -9.97
N GLN A 66 -4.66 -9.66 -10.15
CA GLN A 66 -5.13 -8.97 -11.36
C GLN A 66 -4.56 -7.55 -11.46
N LEU A 67 -4.53 -6.79 -10.37
CA LEU A 67 -3.94 -5.44 -10.40
C LEU A 67 -2.44 -5.50 -10.71
N LYS A 68 -1.69 -6.45 -10.15
CA LYS A 68 -0.27 -6.62 -10.49
C LYS A 68 -0.10 -7.07 -11.94
N CYS A 69 -0.71 -8.18 -12.34
CA CYS A 69 -0.43 -8.80 -13.63
C CYS A 69 -1.04 -8.03 -14.81
N SER A 70 -2.23 -7.44 -14.64
CA SER A 70 -2.96 -6.79 -15.73
C SER A 70 -2.72 -5.29 -15.78
N TRP A 71 -2.55 -4.62 -14.63
CA TRP A 71 -2.40 -3.15 -14.55
C TRP A 71 -0.97 -2.72 -14.20
N ASN A 72 -0.08 -3.69 -13.97
CA ASN A 72 1.32 -3.48 -13.62
C ASN A 72 1.54 -2.52 -12.44
N ILE A 73 0.73 -2.64 -11.39
CA ILE A 73 0.97 -1.90 -10.15
C ILE A 73 2.24 -2.41 -9.46
N ASN A 74 2.96 -1.54 -8.77
CA ASN A 74 4.05 -1.91 -7.87
C ASN A 74 3.74 -1.58 -6.39
N ILE A 75 2.57 -1.03 -6.12
CA ILE A 75 2.06 -0.75 -4.78
C ILE A 75 0.54 -0.87 -4.75
N ILE A 76 -0.01 -1.31 -3.61
CA ILE A 76 -1.45 -1.25 -3.32
C ILE A 76 -1.67 -0.49 -2.00
N ARG A 77 -2.71 0.34 -1.93
CA ARG A 77 -3.16 0.95 -0.67
C ARG A 77 -4.35 0.18 -0.10
N ALA A 78 -4.23 -0.19 1.17
CA ALA A 78 -5.20 -0.96 1.95
C ALA A 78 -5.81 -0.08 3.06
N PRO A 79 -6.90 0.65 2.78
CA PRO A 79 -7.57 1.51 3.77
C PRO A 79 -8.47 0.70 4.71
N ILE A 80 -8.02 0.55 5.96
CA ILE A 80 -8.81 -0.01 7.07
C ILE A 80 -9.62 1.09 7.71
N THR A 81 -10.95 0.97 7.67
CA THR A 81 -11.84 1.96 8.24
C THR A 81 -12.03 1.73 9.75
N PRO A 82 -11.65 2.68 10.61
CA PRO A 82 -11.77 2.54 12.07
C PRO A 82 -13.22 2.39 12.52
N LYS A 83 -14.07 3.24 11.93
CA LYS A 83 -15.49 3.40 12.21
C LYS A 83 -16.14 4.04 10.98
N SER A 84 -17.27 3.50 10.52
CA SER A 84 -18.11 4.08 9.46
C SER A 84 -19.56 4.20 9.92
N LYS A 85 -20.25 5.24 9.45
CA LYS A 85 -21.65 5.50 9.80
C LYS A 85 -22.62 4.51 9.16
N CYS A 86 -22.24 3.91 8.04
CA CYS A 86 -23.16 3.09 7.24
C CYS A 86 -22.87 1.59 7.32
N CYS A 87 -21.65 1.22 7.73
CA CYS A 87 -21.04 -0.01 7.25
C CYS A 87 -20.06 -0.64 8.25
N GLY A 88 -20.15 -0.35 9.56
CA GLY A 88 -19.22 -0.88 10.57
C GLY A 88 -17.75 -0.44 10.38
N GLY A 89 -16.78 -1.23 10.84
CA GLY A 89 -15.35 -0.89 10.81
C GLY A 89 -14.55 -1.71 11.81
N TRP A 90 -13.27 -1.42 11.95
CA TRP A 90 -12.34 -2.15 12.83
C TRP A 90 -12.83 -2.22 14.29
N PHE A 91 -13.48 -1.16 14.80
CA PHE A 91 -14.07 -1.11 16.15
C PHE A 91 -15.60 -0.92 16.12
N ALA A 92 -16.30 -1.46 15.12
CA ALA A 92 -17.77 -1.47 15.17
C ALA A 92 -18.27 -2.23 16.40
N ASP A 93 -19.16 -1.61 17.17
CA ASP A 93 -19.83 -2.25 18.28
C ASP A 93 -20.78 -3.33 17.72
N PRO A 94 -20.52 -4.63 17.99
CA PRO A 94 -21.29 -5.73 17.41
C PRO A 94 -22.77 -5.74 17.87
N SER A 95 -23.08 -5.02 18.96
CA SER A 95 -24.43 -4.86 19.50
C SER A 95 -25.25 -3.77 18.81
N GLN A 96 -24.64 -2.92 17.99
CA GLN A 96 -25.38 -1.91 17.24
C GLN A 96 -26.32 -2.58 16.21
N PRO A 97 -27.59 -2.13 16.14
CA PRO A 97 -28.53 -2.65 15.16
C PRO A 97 -28.10 -2.24 13.76
N ILE A 98 -28.18 -3.19 12.82
CA ILE A 98 -28.01 -2.91 11.40
C ILE A 98 -29.24 -2.13 10.94
N ASN A 99 -29.07 -0.86 10.64
CA ASN A 99 -30.17 0.02 10.23
C ASN A 99 -30.19 0.24 8.71
N ASN A 100 -29.20 -0.33 8.01
CA ASN A 100 -29.00 -0.21 6.57
C ASN A 100 -28.73 -1.61 5.97
N PRO A 101 -29.46 -2.07 4.94
CA PRO A 101 -29.20 -3.36 4.28
C PRO A 101 -27.79 -3.50 3.69
N TRP A 102 -27.10 -2.38 3.44
CA TRP A 102 -25.73 -2.32 2.94
C TRP A 102 -24.67 -2.29 4.05
N GLU A 103 -25.10 -2.35 5.32
CA GLU A 103 -24.20 -2.36 6.48
C GLU A 103 -23.60 -3.75 6.70
N TRP A 104 -22.34 -3.90 6.33
CA TRP A 104 -21.59 -5.11 6.66
C TRP A 104 -21.10 -5.03 8.10
N LYS A 105 -21.58 -5.94 8.97
CA LYS A 105 -20.95 -6.14 10.28
C LYS A 105 -19.52 -6.61 10.07
N SER A 106 -18.58 -5.68 10.23
CA SER A 106 -17.18 -6.02 10.38
C SER A 106 -16.75 -5.98 11.83
N THR A 107 -15.86 -6.91 12.17
CA THR A 107 -15.20 -7.01 13.46
C THR A 107 -13.72 -6.76 13.24
N ARG A 108 -13.00 -6.43 14.32
CA ARG A 108 -11.53 -6.35 14.33
C ARG A 108 -10.87 -7.49 13.58
N ASP A 109 -11.25 -8.73 13.90
CA ASP A 109 -10.66 -9.94 13.31
C ASP A 109 -10.96 -10.07 11.81
N ARG A 110 -12.15 -9.64 11.37
CA ARG A 110 -12.50 -9.64 9.94
C ARG A 110 -11.69 -8.60 9.17
N GLU A 111 -11.56 -7.40 9.70
CA GLU A 111 -10.74 -6.35 9.08
C GLU A 111 -9.26 -6.76 9.04
N PHE A 112 -8.74 -7.36 10.12
CA PHE A 112 -7.37 -7.85 10.15
C PHE A 112 -7.16 -9.04 9.20
N GLY A 113 -8.13 -9.95 9.11
CA GLY A 113 -8.11 -11.05 8.15
C GLY A 113 -8.09 -10.57 6.69
N ARG A 114 -8.85 -9.50 6.39
CA ARG A 114 -8.81 -8.83 5.08
C ARG A 114 -7.45 -8.20 4.82
N LEU A 115 -6.92 -7.46 5.79
CA LEU A 115 -5.59 -6.87 5.71
C LEU A 115 -4.51 -7.93 5.46
N LYS A 116 -4.58 -9.04 6.20
CA LYS A 116 -3.67 -10.17 6.03
C LYS A 116 -3.72 -10.73 4.61
N GLN A 117 -4.90 -10.92 4.03
CA GLN A 117 -5.02 -11.38 2.63
C GLN A 117 -4.32 -10.44 1.65
N VAL A 118 -4.49 -9.12 1.83
CA VAL A 118 -3.84 -8.13 0.97
C VAL A 118 -2.33 -8.11 1.16
N ILE A 119 -1.83 -8.16 2.40
CA ILE A 119 -0.39 -8.16 2.70
C ILE A 119 0.26 -9.44 2.17
N ASP A 120 -0.28 -10.61 2.48
CA ASP A 120 0.26 -11.90 2.04
C ASP A 120 0.31 -11.98 0.51
N ALA A 121 -0.74 -11.52 -0.18
CA ALA A 121 -0.75 -11.46 -1.63
C ALA A 121 0.27 -10.44 -2.17
N SER A 122 0.41 -9.28 -1.52
CA SER A 122 1.38 -8.25 -1.92
C SER A 122 2.82 -8.78 -1.82
N VAL A 123 3.14 -9.50 -0.74
CA VAL A 123 4.42 -10.20 -0.56
C VAL A 123 4.60 -11.27 -1.65
N LYS A 124 3.59 -12.12 -1.86
CA LYS A 124 3.63 -13.20 -2.87
C LYS A 124 3.88 -12.68 -4.28
N TYR A 125 3.28 -11.56 -4.65
CA TYR A 125 3.40 -10.97 -5.99
C TYR A 125 4.46 -9.87 -6.09
N GLY A 126 5.25 -9.66 -5.04
CA GLY A 126 6.40 -8.74 -5.04
C GLY A 126 6.00 -7.29 -5.23
N ILE A 127 4.96 -6.80 -4.56
CA ILE A 127 4.56 -5.39 -4.56
C ILE A 127 4.54 -4.81 -3.15
N TYR A 128 4.67 -3.49 -3.04
CA TYR A 128 4.54 -2.78 -1.77
C TYR A 128 3.07 -2.65 -1.35
N VAL A 129 2.84 -2.46 -0.05
CA VAL A 129 1.52 -2.18 0.51
C VAL A 129 1.56 -0.97 1.44
N ILE A 130 0.65 -0.03 1.24
CA ILE A 130 0.36 1.04 2.20
C ILE A 130 -0.77 0.55 3.11
N ILE A 131 -0.47 0.39 4.39
CA ILE A 131 -1.47 0.10 5.42
C ILE A 131 -2.01 1.42 5.93
N ASP A 132 -3.26 1.71 5.64
CA ASP A 132 -3.87 3.02 5.89
C ASP A 132 -4.95 2.92 6.97
N TRP A 133 -4.76 3.64 8.07
CA TRP A 133 -5.78 3.84 9.10
C TRP A 133 -6.72 4.96 8.65
N HIS A 134 -7.80 4.57 7.97
CA HIS A 134 -8.59 5.45 7.11
C HIS A 134 -9.66 6.23 7.87
N ILE A 135 -9.26 7.31 8.56
CA ILE A 135 -10.17 8.22 9.26
C ILE A 135 -10.89 9.12 8.23
N PHE A 136 -12.23 9.03 8.18
CA PHE A 136 -13.05 9.88 7.30
C PHE A 136 -14.37 10.32 7.97
N ASP A 137 -15.15 9.39 8.53
CA ASP A 137 -16.55 9.65 8.95
C ASP A 137 -16.75 10.22 10.38
N PHE A 138 -15.83 9.99 11.31
CA PHE A 138 -16.06 10.26 12.75
C PHE A 138 -15.17 11.34 13.38
N GLY A 139 -14.42 12.09 12.58
CA GLY A 139 -13.40 12.99 13.13
C GLY A 139 -12.30 12.23 13.89
N ASN A 140 -11.31 12.96 14.38
CA ASN A 140 -10.00 12.43 14.79
C ASN A 140 -9.91 11.72 16.16
N ASN A 141 -11.01 11.22 16.75
CA ASN A 141 -10.94 10.58 18.09
C ASN A 141 -10.71 9.06 18.05
N THR A 142 -9.81 8.59 17.20
CA THR A 142 -9.43 7.17 17.09
C THR A 142 -7.94 6.94 17.37
N LEU A 143 -7.32 7.82 18.17
CA LEU A 143 -5.87 7.80 18.38
C LEU A 143 -5.43 6.49 19.05
N GLU A 144 -6.05 6.13 20.16
CA GLU A 144 -5.68 4.91 20.90
C GLU A 144 -5.91 3.65 20.08
N GLN A 145 -7.03 3.63 19.36
CA GLN A 145 -7.38 2.59 18.40
C GLN A 145 -6.33 2.44 17.29
N GLY A 146 -5.86 3.56 16.75
CA GLY A 146 -4.79 3.58 15.75
C GLY A 146 -3.47 3.07 16.32
N ARG A 147 -3.14 3.41 17.57
CA ARG A 147 -1.93 2.90 18.25
C ARG A 147 -1.96 1.39 18.41
N GLU A 148 -3.08 0.84 18.89
CA GLU A 148 -3.25 -0.62 19.02
C GLU A 148 -3.15 -1.31 17.65
N PHE A 149 -3.84 -0.77 16.63
CA PHE A 149 -3.81 -1.29 15.28
C PHE A 149 -2.39 -1.36 14.71
N PHE A 150 -1.63 -0.26 14.76
CA PHE A 150 -0.27 -0.22 14.22
C PHE A 150 0.73 -1.02 15.07
N ALA A 151 0.49 -1.19 16.37
CA ALA A 151 1.28 -2.11 17.19
C ALA A 151 1.13 -3.56 16.71
N ASN A 152 -0.11 -4.02 16.48
CA ASN A 152 -0.37 -5.37 16.00
C ASN A 152 0.18 -5.60 14.58
N VAL A 153 0.00 -4.61 13.69
CA VAL A 153 0.54 -4.66 12.32
C VAL A 153 2.06 -4.74 12.33
N SER A 154 2.74 -3.88 13.07
CA SER A 154 4.21 -3.84 13.09
C SER A 154 4.81 -5.06 13.79
N GLN A 155 4.17 -5.60 14.82
CA GLN A 155 4.58 -6.86 15.44
C GLN A 155 4.49 -8.05 14.47
N THR A 156 3.48 -8.07 13.60
CA THR A 156 3.23 -9.18 12.68
C THR A 156 4.09 -9.11 11.41
N TRP A 157 4.24 -7.91 10.82
CA TRP A 157 4.84 -7.73 9.50
C TRP A 157 6.02 -6.76 9.46
N GLY A 158 6.44 -6.17 10.59
CA GLY A 158 7.49 -5.15 10.62
C GLY A 158 8.91 -5.65 10.31
N ASN A 159 9.11 -6.96 10.28
CA ASN A 159 10.41 -7.61 9.98
C ASN A 159 10.39 -8.40 8.65
N LEU A 160 9.39 -8.16 7.80
CA LEU A 160 9.38 -8.70 6.44
C LEU A 160 10.53 -8.14 5.59
#